data_AF-A0A0Q5U0D6-F1
#
_entry.id   AF-A0A0Q5U0D6-F1
#
_cell.length_a   1.000
_cell.length_b   1.000
_cell.length_c   1.000
_cell.angle_alpha   90.00
_cell.angle_beta   90.00
_cell.angle_gamma   90.00
#
_symmetry.space_group_name_H-M   'P 1'
#
loop_
_entity.id
_entity.type
_entity.pdbx_description
1 polymer ?
#
loop_
_entity_poly.entity_id
_entity_poly.type
_entity_poly.pdbx_seq_one_letter_code
_entity_poly.pdbx_strand_id
1 'polypeptide(L)'
;MNKRPSYLSFDKSSYFWKPGVDYRAHPEHYRVGKGEQGVLICEPYKSEIGINWRFKTKAIALESAQKIFAQFLSYLDKDEFVGADMARKYLQMGYTRARRYANYRGGRKYDPAKDYAQFEFGTGEEEKAEAAKIFHGFWKQAEATEKYAALKKSWKQNRG
;
A
#
# COMPACT_ATOMS: atom_id res chain seq x y z
N MET A 1 -3.43 19.81 -20.16
CA MET A 1 -4.65 19.08 -19.73
C MET A 1 -4.59 18.85 -18.22
N ASN A 2 -5.43 19.51 -17.43
CA ASN A 2 -5.57 19.22 -16.01
C ASN A 2 -6.11 17.79 -15.85
N LYS A 3 -5.23 16.84 -15.52
CA LYS A 3 -5.64 15.45 -15.26
C LYS A 3 -6.46 15.42 -13.98
N ARG A 4 -7.79 15.33 -14.12
CA ARG A 4 -8.72 15.05 -13.02
C ARG A 4 -8.27 13.78 -12.27
N PRO A 5 -8.56 13.68 -10.96
CA PRO A 5 -8.21 12.49 -10.20
C PRO A 5 -8.87 11.24 -10.77
N SER A 6 -8.10 10.17 -10.97
CA SER A 6 -8.60 8.92 -11.55
C SER A 6 -9.64 8.20 -10.69
N TYR A 7 -9.75 8.55 -9.39
CA TYR A 7 -10.77 7.97 -8.51
C TYR A 7 -12.18 8.49 -8.81
N LEU A 8 -12.32 9.62 -9.53
CA LEU A 8 -13.64 10.16 -9.89
C LEU A 8 -14.35 9.31 -10.94
N SER A 9 -13.60 8.58 -11.75
CA SER A 9 -14.10 7.68 -12.79
C SER A 9 -13.84 6.21 -12.45
N PHE A 10 -13.78 5.88 -11.16
CA PHE A 10 -13.48 4.51 -10.72
C PHE A 10 -14.69 3.59 -10.90
N ASP A 11 -14.56 2.61 -11.77
CA ASP A 11 -15.57 1.57 -11.96
C ASP A 11 -15.42 0.46 -10.90
N LYS A 12 -16.36 0.41 -9.96
CA LYS A 12 -16.39 -0.61 -8.91
C LYS A 12 -16.74 -2.01 -9.44
N SER A 13 -17.48 -2.09 -10.55
CA SER A 13 -17.98 -3.36 -11.07
C SER A 13 -16.83 -4.21 -11.63
N SER A 14 -15.92 -3.58 -12.38
CA SER A 14 -14.71 -4.20 -12.92
C SER A 14 -13.57 -4.39 -11.91
N TYR A 15 -13.73 -3.92 -10.66
CA TYR A 15 -12.68 -4.08 -9.65
C TYR A 15 -12.60 -5.51 -9.14
N PHE A 16 -11.42 -6.12 -9.25
CA PHE A 16 -11.24 -7.55 -9.03
C PHE A 16 -11.38 -7.97 -7.56
N TRP A 17 -10.83 -7.19 -6.62
CA TRP A 17 -10.90 -7.51 -5.19
C TRP A 17 -12.27 -7.13 -4.61
N LYS A 18 -12.87 -8.02 -3.82
CA LYS A 18 -14.22 -7.85 -3.27
C LYS A 18 -14.19 -7.92 -1.74
N PRO A 19 -14.99 -7.09 -1.03
CA PRO A 19 -15.18 -7.23 0.41
C PRO A 19 -15.98 -8.51 0.72
N GLY A 20 -15.88 -9.01 1.95
CA GLY A 20 -16.60 -10.21 2.40
C GLY A 20 -15.99 -11.54 1.98
N VAL A 21 -14.85 -11.52 1.27
CA VAL A 21 -14.04 -12.71 0.96
C VAL A 21 -12.94 -12.83 2.01
N ASP A 22 -12.80 -14.01 2.60
CA ASP A 22 -11.60 -14.38 3.36
C ASP A 22 -10.50 -14.80 2.38
N TYR A 23 -9.53 -13.92 2.15
CA TYR A 23 -8.42 -14.15 1.22
C TYR A 23 -7.32 -15.04 1.79
N ARG A 24 -7.38 -15.40 3.08
CA ARG A 24 -6.53 -16.46 3.65
C ARG A 24 -7.15 -17.82 3.37
N ALA A 25 -8.44 -17.98 3.58
CA ALA A 25 -9.16 -19.23 3.28
C ALA A 25 -9.34 -19.46 1.77
N HIS A 26 -9.52 -18.38 1.00
CA HIS A 26 -9.74 -18.41 -0.46
C HIS A 26 -8.68 -17.60 -1.22
N PRO A 27 -7.39 -17.98 -1.13
CA PRO A 27 -6.31 -17.23 -1.74
C PRO A 27 -6.41 -17.17 -3.28
N GLU A 28 -7.08 -18.12 -3.93
CA GLU A 28 -7.36 -18.13 -5.37
C GLU A 28 -8.17 -16.93 -5.88
N HIS A 29 -8.94 -16.28 -5.00
CA HIS A 29 -9.64 -15.04 -5.33
C HIS A 29 -8.73 -13.81 -5.35
N TYR A 30 -7.44 -13.96 -5.03
CA TYR A 30 -6.47 -12.87 -5.05
C TYR A 30 -5.73 -12.74 -6.39
N ARG A 31 -5.66 -11.51 -6.91
CA ARG A 31 -4.77 -11.13 -8.02
C ARG A 31 -3.67 -10.18 -7.57
N VAL A 32 -2.52 -10.25 -8.25
CA VAL A 32 -1.43 -9.27 -8.06
C VAL A 32 -1.69 -8.03 -8.90
N GLY A 33 -2.31 -7.03 -8.27
CA GLY A 33 -2.63 -5.74 -8.89
C GLY A 33 -1.44 -4.80 -9.12
N LYS A 34 -1.72 -3.63 -9.69
CA LYS A 34 -0.75 -2.53 -9.84
C LYS A 34 -0.65 -1.74 -8.53
N GLY A 35 0.57 -1.48 -8.08
CA GLY A 35 0.82 -0.73 -6.85
C GLY A 35 0.05 -1.29 -5.65
N GLU A 36 -0.79 -0.46 -5.05
CA GLU A 36 -1.50 -0.70 -3.78
C GLU A 36 -2.93 -1.27 -3.97
N GLN A 37 -3.31 -1.70 -5.18
CA GLN A 37 -4.65 -2.24 -5.43
C GLN A 37 -4.96 -3.46 -4.54
N GLY A 38 -6.18 -3.49 -3.99
CA GLY A 38 -6.68 -4.52 -3.09
C GLY A 38 -6.25 -4.37 -1.61
N VAL A 39 -5.28 -3.50 -1.29
CA VAL A 39 -4.66 -3.44 0.05
C VAL A 39 -5.64 -3.09 1.18
N LEU A 40 -6.66 -2.29 0.88
CA LEU A 40 -7.71 -1.87 1.81
C LEU A 40 -9.00 -2.70 1.67
N ILE A 41 -8.94 -3.87 1.02
CA ILE A 41 -10.10 -4.76 0.80
C ILE A 41 -9.85 -6.17 1.30
N CYS A 42 -8.67 -6.74 1.04
CA CYS A 42 -8.43 -8.16 1.29
C CYS A 42 -8.33 -8.48 2.78
N GLU A 43 -9.41 -8.99 3.36
CA GLU A 43 -9.43 -9.52 4.72
C GLU A 43 -8.87 -10.96 4.76
N PRO A 44 -8.31 -11.41 5.88
CA PRO A 44 -8.11 -10.69 7.15
C PRO A 44 -6.87 -9.79 7.17
N TYR A 45 -6.01 -9.88 6.15
CA TYR A 45 -4.72 -9.19 6.09
C TYR A 45 -4.83 -7.67 6.22
N LYS A 46 -5.87 -7.06 5.62
CA LYS A 46 -6.14 -5.64 5.80
C LYS A 46 -6.29 -5.27 7.28
N SER A 47 -7.10 -6.02 8.04
CA SER A 47 -7.32 -5.75 9.46
C SER A 47 -6.06 -6.03 10.29
N GLU A 48 -5.37 -7.15 10.02
CA GLU A 48 -4.16 -7.55 10.75
C GLU A 48 -2.99 -6.59 10.54
N ILE A 49 -2.79 -6.08 9.32
CA ILE A 49 -1.66 -5.22 8.96
C ILE A 49 -2.03 -3.75 9.19
N GLY A 50 -3.26 -3.36 8.88
CA GLY A 50 -3.73 -1.97 8.92
C GLY A 50 -3.71 -1.34 10.32
N ILE A 51 -3.83 -2.15 11.38
CA ILE A 51 -3.69 -1.66 12.77
C ILE A 51 -2.29 -1.10 13.05
N ASN A 52 -1.26 -1.68 12.43
CA ASN A 52 0.13 -1.26 12.60
C ASN A 52 0.52 -0.10 11.71
N TRP A 53 -0.28 0.25 10.70
CA TRP A 53 0.08 1.24 9.68
C TRP A 53 -0.12 2.68 10.16
N ARG A 54 0.97 3.36 10.54
CA ARG A 54 0.99 4.73 11.10
C ARG A 54 2.25 5.47 10.65
N PHE A 55 2.16 6.79 10.44
CA PHE A 55 3.31 7.59 9.97
C PHE A 55 3.22 9.06 10.43
N LYS A 56 2.70 9.29 11.65
CA LYS A 56 2.55 10.67 12.16
C LYS A 56 3.91 11.35 12.33
N THR A 57 4.87 10.66 12.92
CA THR A 57 6.24 11.14 13.12
C THR A 57 7.24 10.16 12.52
N LYS A 58 8.51 10.55 12.43
CA LYS A 58 9.59 9.66 11.99
C LYS A 58 9.68 8.38 12.84
N ALA A 59 9.59 8.52 14.17
CA ALA A 59 9.65 7.39 15.10
C ALA A 59 8.47 6.42 14.91
N ILE A 60 7.24 6.96 14.78
CA ILE A 60 6.04 6.16 14.54
C ILE A 60 6.12 5.44 13.18
N ALA A 61 6.66 6.10 12.14
CA ALA A 61 6.85 5.48 10.84
C ALA A 61 7.86 4.33 10.88
N LEU A 62 8.94 4.46 11.66
CA LEU A 62 9.93 3.40 11.86
C LEU A 62 9.31 2.17 12.52
N GLU A 63 8.64 2.36 13.67
CA GLU A 63 7.96 1.28 14.37
C GLU A 63 6.90 0.60 13.48
N SER A 64 6.11 1.41 12.78
CA SER A 64 5.08 0.92 11.85
C SER A 64 5.69 0.06 10.73
N ALA A 65 6.73 0.56 10.05
CA ALA A 65 7.36 -0.15 8.95
C ALA A 65 8.04 -1.44 9.42
N GLN A 66 8.68 -1.42 10.60
CA GLN A 66 9.28 -2.62 11.20
C GLN A 66 8.23 -3.69 11.52
N LYS A 67 7.10 -3.32 12.14
CA LYS A 67 6.01 -4.27 12.43
C LYS A 67 5.44 -4.89 11.17
N ILE A 68 5.17 -4.06 10.14
CA ILE A 68 4.62 -4.55 8.87
C ILE A 68 5.64 -5.43 8.14
N PHE A 69 6.94 -5.10 8.20
CA PHE A 69 7.99 -5.92 7.61
C PHE A 69 8.15 -7.26 8.36
N ALA A 70 8.02 -7.28 9.68
CA ALA A 70 7.98 -8.52 10.45
C ALA A 70 6.75 -9.38 10.09
N GLN A 71 5.57 -8.76 9.89
CA GLN A 71 4.39 -9.47 9.38
C GLN A 71 4.64 -10.05 7.99
N PHE A 72 5.27 -9.28 7.09
CA PHE A 72 5.67 -9.76 5.76
C PHE A 72 6.54 -11.02 5.84
N LEU A 73 7.59 -11.01 6.67
CA LEU A 73 8.45 -12.18 6.86
C LEU A 73 7.67 -13.36 7.45
N SER A 74 6.83 -13.12 8.46
CA SER A 74 6.01 -14.18 9.07
C SER A 74 5.04 -14.83 8.07
N TYR A 75 4.42 -14.04 7.18
CA TYR A 75 3.58 -14.60 6.12
C TYR A 75 4.39 -15.40 5.10
N LEU A 76 5.60 -14.95 4.75
CA LEU A 76 6.48 -15.74 3.88
C LEU A 76 6.89 -17.07 4.53
N ASP A 77 7.19 -17.07 5.82
CA ASP A 77 7.59 -18.29 6.54
C ASP A 77 6.45 -19.31 6.62
N LYS A 78 5.20 -18.82 6.63
CA LYS A 78 3.98 -19.64 6.59
C LYS A 78 3.50 -19.98 5.18
N ASP A 79 4.26 -19.59 4.15
CA ASP A 79 3.88 -19.70 2.73
C ASP A 79 2.54 -19.02 2.38
N GLU A 80 2.11 -18.02 3.18
CA GLU A 80 0.94 -17.19 2.94
C GLU A 80 1.26 -16.04 1.99
N PHE A 81 1.39 -16.35 0.69
CA PHE A 81 1.76 -15.35 -0.33
C PHE A 81 0.85 -14.10 -0.33
N VAL A 82 -0.47 -14.27 -0.20
CA VAL A 82 -1.40 -13.14 -0.22
C VAL A 82 -1.12 -12.18 0.94
N GLY A 83 -0.88 -12.72 2.15
CA GLY A 83 -0.49 -11.91 3.31
C GLY A 83 0.83 -11.18 3.10
N ALA A 84 1.83 -11.87 2.56
CA ALA A 84 3.11 -11.25 2.23
C ALA A 84 2.95 -10.10 1.21
N ASP A 85 2.21 -10.32 0.12
CA ASP A 85 1.99 -9.26 -0.88
C ASP A 85 1.16 -8.09 -0.33
N MET A 86 0.19 -8.35 0.57
CA MET A 86 -0.53 -7.30 1.30
C MET A 86 0.40 -6.48 2.19
N ALA A 87 1.25 -7.12 2.99
CA ALA A 87 2.20 -6.42 3.87
C ALA A 87 3.19 -5.57 3.06
N ARG A 88 3.72 -6.12 1.96
CA ARG A 88 4.55 -5.38 1.01
C ARG A 88 3.82 -4.15 0.44
N LYS A 89 2.55 -4.30 0.05
CA LYS A 89 1.71 -3.19 -0.46
C LYS A 89 1.41 -2.15 0.61
N TYR A 90 1.26 -2.54 1.88
CA TYR A 90 1.15 -1.59 3.00
C TYR A 90 2.43 -0.75 3.18
N LEU A 91 3.61 -1.35 3.02
CA LEU A 91 4.88 -0.61 3.01
C LEU A 91 4.93 0.39 1.85
N GLN A 92 4.54 -0.03 0.65
CA GLN A 92 4.42 0.86 -0.51
C GLN A 92 3.43 2.01 -0.26
N MET A 93 2.25 1.71 0.29
CA MET A 93 1.24 2.72 0.64
C MET A 93 1.74 3.69 1.72
N GLY A 94 2.53 3.21 2.68
CA GLY A 94 3.22 4.06 3.65
C GLY A 94 4.11 5.09 2.97
N TYR A 95 4.92 4.65 2.00
CA TYR A 95 5.78 5.54 1.21
C TYR A 95 4.97 6.55 0.39
N THR A 96 4.01 6.11 -0.42
CA THR A 96 3.28 7.00 -1.33
C THR A 96 2.41 8.01 -0.58
N ARG A 97 1.80 7.58 0.53
CA ARG A 97 0.97 8.45 1.36
C ARG A 97 1.81 9.44 2.16
N ALA A 98 2.92 9.01 2.76
CA ALA A 98 3.84 9.93 3.43
C ALA A 98 4.43 10.95 2.46
N ARG A 99 4.85 10.55 1.24
CA ARG A 99 5.31 11.50 0.20
C ARG A 99 4.22 12.49 -0.18
N ARG A 100 2.96 12.07 -0.29
CA ARG A 100 1.86 13.00 -0.57
C ARG A 100 1.72 14.05 0.52
N TYR A 101 1.86 13.69 1.79
CA TYR A 101 1.79 14.63 2.92
C TYR A 101 3.02 15.54 3.00
N ALA A 102 4.19 15.07 2.56
CA ALA A 102 5.38 15.89 2.44
C ALA A 102 5.25 16.95 1.32
N ASN A 103 4.53 16.60 0.25
CA ASN A 103 4.38 17.48 -0.91
C ASN A 103 3.18 18.43 -0.81
N TYR A 104 2.13 18.04 -0.10
CA TYR A 104 0.88 18.81 -0.02
C TYR A 104 0.38 18.86 1.42
N ARG A 105 0.02 20.05 1.90
CA ARG A 105 -0.50 20.24 3.27
C ARG A 105 -1.67 19.31 3.57
N GLY A 106 -1.55 18.51 4.64
CA GLY A 106 -2.57 17.53 5.03
C GLY A 106 -2.80 16.41 4.00
N GLY A 107 -1.89 16.22 3.04
CA GLY A 107 -2.01 15.24 1.96
C GLY A 107 -3.10 15.53 0.93
N ARG A 108 -3.67 16.73 0.94
CA ARG A 108 -4.71 17.14 -0.01
C ARG A 108 -4.06 17.59 -1.31
N LYS A 109 -4.09 16.72 -2.32
CA LYS A 109 -3.50 17.01 -3.64
C LYS A 109 -4.44 17.81 -4.55
N TYR A 110 -5.75 17.64 -4.42
CA TYR A 110 -6.75 18.22 -5.33
C TYR A 110 -7.79 19.00 -4.53
N ASP A 111 -8.24 20.13 -5.07
CA ASP A 111 -9.25 21.01 -4.48
C ASP A 111 -10.64 20.74 -5.09
N PRO A 112 -11.56 20.08 -4.37
CA PRO A 112 -12.91 19.80 -4.89
C PRO A 112 -13.72 21.06 -5.19
N ALA A 113 -13.43 22.19 -4.54
CA ALA A 113 -14.13 23.46 -4.78
C ALA A 113 -13.68 24.15 -6.08
N LYS A 114 -12.56 23.71 -6.67
CA LYS A 114 -11.97 24.28 -7.89
C LYS A 114 -11.80 23.24 -8.99
N ASP A 115 -12.86 22.48 -9.27
CA ASP A 115 -12.89 21.39 -10.28
C ASP A 115 -11.68 20.42 -10.14
N TYR A 116 -11.31 20.09 -8.91
CA TYR A 116 -10.16 19.24 -8.61
C TYR A 116 -8.84 19.76 -9.20
N ALA A 117 -8.64 21.08 -9.24
CA ALA A 117 -7.34 21.69 -9.48
C ALA A 117 -6.32 21.18 -8.45
N GLN A 118 -5.05 21.06 -8.85
CA GLN A 118 -4.02 20.63 -7.90
C GLN A 118 -3.70 21.75 -6.91
N PHE A 119 -3.58 21.40 -5.64
CA PHE A 119 -3.00 22.30 -4.64
C PHE A 119 -1.52 22.55 -4.94
N GLU A 120 -1.00 23.65 -4.38
CA GLU A 120 0.40 24.01 -4.50
C GLU A 120 1.33 22.93 -3.92
N PHE A 121 2.33 22.55 -4.71
CA PHE A 121 3.37 21.62 -4.33
C PHE A 121 4.38 22.27 -3.38
N GLY A 122 4.87 21.54 -2.38
CA GLY A 122 5.85 22.03 -1.41
C GLY A 122 5.21 22.64 -0.16
N THR A 123 3.88 22.60 -0.04
CA THR A 123 3.13 23.10 1.14
C THR A 123 3.04 22.08 2.29
N GLY A 124 3.65 20.91 2.12
CA GLY A 124 3.58 19.82 3.08
C GLY A 124 4.57 19.92 4.23
N GLU A 125 4.68 18.83 4.99
CA GLU A 125 5.49 18.75 6.20
C GLU A 125 6.79 17.97 5.94
N GLU A 126 7.96 18.55 6.27
CA GLU A 126 9.26 17.93 6.04
C GLU A 126 9.41 16.59 6.78
N GLU A 127 8.85 16.47 8.00
CA GLU A 127 8.87 15.23 8.78
C GLU A 127 8.22 14.04 8.02
N LYS A 128 7.28 14.33 7.12
CA LYS A 128 6.65 13.29 6.28
C LYS A 128 7.56 12.79 5.18
N ALA A 129 8.54 13.59 4.76
CA ALA A 129 9.58 13.13 3.84
C ALA A 129 10.48 12.09 4.52
N GLU A 130 10.79 12.26 5.79
CA GLU A 130 11.53 11.27 6.59
C GLU A 130 10.73 9.97 6.78
N ALA A 131 9.45 10.08 7.13
CA ALA A 131 8.55 8.92 7.20
C ALA A 131 8.48 8.17 5.85
N ALA A 132 8.42 8.90 4.73
CA ALA A 132 8.44 8.29 3.41
C ALA A 132 9.74 7.54 3.12
N LYS A 133 10.91 8.10 3.47
CA LYS A 133 12.20 7.43 3.29
C LYS A 133 12.26 6.09 4.03
N ILE A 134 11.73 6.04 5.25
CA ILE A 134 11.65 4.82 6.06
C ILE A 134 10.82 3.74 5.35
N PHE A 135 9.57 4.05 5.00
CA PHE A 135 8.70 3.08 4.31
C PHE A 135 9.28 2.64 2.97
N HIS A 136 9.92 3.54 2.24
CA HIS A 136 10.59 3.21 0.99
C HIS A 136 11.69 2.18 1.18
N GLY A 137 12.53 2.34 2.21
CA GLY A 137 13.59 1.38 2.55
C GLY A 137 13.03 -0.03 2.78
N PHE A 138 12.04 -0.16 3.67
CA PHE A 138 11.42 -1.46 3.96
C PHE A 138 10.66 -2.04 2.75
N TRP A 139 9.99 -1.20 1.95
CA TRP A 139 9.33 -1.66 0.72
C TRP A 139 10.36 -2.25 -0.26
N LYS A 140 11.50 -1.58 -0.46
CA LYS A 140 12.58 -2.10 -1.32
C LYS A 140 13.17 -3.39 -0.78
N GLN A 141 13.36 -3.49 0.53
CA GLN A 141 13.81 -4.72 1.16
C GLN A 141 12.84 -5.88 0.95
N ALA A 142 11.54 -5.65 1.09
CA ALA A 142 10.51 -6.65 0.82
C ALA A 142 10.48 -7.09 -0.66
N GLU A 143 10.59 -6.15 -1.61
CA GLU A 143 10.67 -6.48 -3.04
C GLU A 143 11.97 -7.22 -3.41
N ALA A 144 13.07 -6.96 -2.71
CA ALA A 144 14.35 -7.64 -2.92
C ALA A 144 14.43 -9.05 -2.31
N THR A 145 13.41 -9.46 -1.54
CA THR A 145 13.38 -10.81 -0.94
C THR A 145 13.17 -11.86 -2.03
N GLU A 146 14.15 -12.74 -2.23
CA GLU A 146 14.16 -13.73 -3.32
C GLU A 146 12.94 -14.66 -3.29
N LYS A 147 12.61 -15.19 -2.10
CA LYS A 147 11.42 -16.05 -1.90
C LYS A 147 10.15 -15.35 -2.35
N TYR A 148 9.96 -14.10 -1.94
CA TYR A 148 8.80 -13.31 -2.34
C TYR A 148 8.79 -13.02 -3.85
N ALA A 149 9.93 -12.67 -4.45
CA ALA A 149 10.02 -12.41 -5.89
C ALA A 149 9.64 -13.66 -6.70
N ALA A 150 10.11 -14.84 -6.29
CA ALA A 150 9.76 -16.11 -6.91
C ALA A 150 8.25 -16.42 -6.78
N LEU A 151 7.69 -16.31 -5.57
CA LEU A 151 6.26 -16.54 -5.32
C LEU A 151 5.38 -15.56 -6.13
N LYS A 152 5.75 -14.29 -6.16
CA LYS A 152 5.03 -13.26 -6.94
C LYS A 152 5.05 -13.55 -8.43
N LYS A 153 6.17 -14.03 -8.97
CA LYS A 153 6.29 -14.45 -10.37
C LYS A 153 5.39 -15.65 -10.66
N SER A 154 5.48 -16.69 -9.84
CA SER A 154 4.64 -17.90 -9.97
C SER A 154 3.15 -17.57 -9.89
N TRP A 155 2.75 -16.73 -8.93
CA TRP A 155 1.35 -16.31 -8.79
C TRP A 155 0.81 -15.60 -10.02
N LYS A 156 1.60 -14.68 -10.60
CA LYS A 156 1.20 -13.97 -11.82
C LYS A 156 1.11 -14.89 -13.03
N GLN A 157 1.89 -15.96 -13.09
CA GLN A 157 1.79 -16.93 -14.19
C GLN A 157 0.53 -17.78 -14.06
N ASN A 158 0.20 -18.20 -12.85
CA ASN A 158 -0.94 -19.11 -12.60
C ASN A 158 -2.29 -18.39 -12.46
N ARG A 159 -2.27 -17.13 -12.01
CA ARG A 159 -3.47 -16.36 -11.60
C ARG A 159 -3.44 -14.90 -12.04
N GLY A 160 -2.55 -14.53 -12.98
CA GLY A 160 -2.40 -13.17 -13.52
C GLY A 160 -3.63 -12.67 -14.27
#